data_AF-A0A7S1XGT1-F1
#
_entry.id   AF-A0A7S1XGT1-F1
#
_cell.length_a   1.000
_cell.length_b   1.000
_cell.length_c   1.000
_cell.angle_alpha   90.00
_cell.angle_beta   90.00
_cell.angle_gamma   90.00
#
_symmetry.space_group_name_H-M   'P 1'
#
loop_
_entity.id
_entity.type
_entity.pdbx_description
1 polymer ?
#
loop_
_entity_poly.entity_id
_entity_poly.type
_entity_poly.pdbx_seq_one_letter_code
_entity_poly.pdbx_strand_id
1 'polypeptide(L)'
;MFLQDPHEFPEVTEFVQKEALRCRLSLLTHSLGYVDGLREVLQVLPNTRAFVLGTRVGDPHADQLDGVFTPSTAPYPPFIRVCPILRWKYRDVWRFIRGFEIPYCCLYNQGYTSLGNRLDTSPNPALATKDPERPFLPPWALVHGDLEREGRRKKEANDVVSDEKFGMLEIREAAMIVIGNEILQGGMADMNVRPTAVALRRCGVRLSFVAMVPDNVNHIAEVVRDLSNRFEVVVTSGGIGPTHDDVTMKSLAQAFGEPLRRDAEYEKRIRAHYETEGTFHDKYVTMADIPQISRLVFHKDAVSESQTSGFPIVKTGNVYSLPGIPTYYLR
;
A
#
# COMPACT_ATOMS: atom_id res chain seq x y z
N MET A 1 15.21 -6.01 -10.47
CA MET A 1 15.23 -4.57 -10.79
C MET A 1 13.84 -4.17 -11.23
N PHE A 2 13.35 -3.03 -10.76
CA PHE A 2 12.13 -2.39 -11.19
C PHE A 2 12.43 -0.93 -11.56
N LEU A 3 12.17 -0.56 -12.80
CA LEU A 3 12.33 0.80 -13.30
C LEU A 3 10.98 1.49 -13.18
N GLN A 4 10.88 2.43 -12.24
CA GLN A 4 9.63 3.09 -11.91
C GLN A 4 9.45 4.35 -12.76
N ASP A 5 8.35 4.38 -13.52
CA ASP A 5 7.90 5.58 -14.22
C ASP A 5 7.29 6.57 -13.20
N PRO A 6 7.54 7.89 -13.29
CA PRO A 6 6.93 8.88 -12.40
C PRO A 6 5.40 8.88 -12.43
N HIS A 7 4.82 8.44 -13.55
CA HIS A 7 3.39 8.31 -13.77
C HIS A 7 2.95 6.84 -13.74
N GLU A 8 3.71 5.94 -13.10
CA GLU A 8 3.33 4.54 -12.89
C GLU A 8 2.02 4.42 -12.09
N PHE A 9 1.24 3.38 -12.36
CA PHE A 9 0.07 3.07 -11.53
C PHE A 9 0.53 2.66 -10.11
N PRO A 10 -0.05 3.23 -9.03
CA PRO A 10 0.22 2.80 -7.67
C PRO A 10 -0.01 1.31 -7.48
N GLU A 11 -1.04 0.75 -8.10
CA GLU A 11 -1.40 -0.67 -8.05
C GLU A 11 -0.33 -1.56 -8.68
N VAL A 12 0.39 -1.08 -9.71
CA VAL A 12 1.53 -1.79 -10.29
C VAL A 12 2.71 -1.78 -9.32
N THR A 13 3.01 -0.62 -8.75
CA THR A 13 4.09 -0.47 -7.76
C THR A 13 3.85 -1.34 -6.53
N GLU A 14 2.63 -1.32 -5.99
CA GLU A 14 2.23 -2.14 -4.85
C GLU A 14 2.32 -3.63 -5.18
N PHE A 15 1.81 -4.04 -6.35
CA PHE A 15 1.89 -5.42 -6.82
C PHE A 15 3.35 -5.89 -6.92
N VAL A 16 4.23 -5.14 -7.57
CA VAL A 16 5.66 -5.51 -7.70
C VAL A 16 6.33 -5.66 -6.34
N GLN A 17 6.09 -4.74 -5.40
CA GLN A 17 6.68 -4.81 -4.06
C GLN A 17 6.17 -6.04 -3.28
N LYS A 18 4.86 -6.30 -3.34
CA LYS A 18 4.23 -7.46 -2.70
C LYS A 18 4.79 -8.77 -3.24
N GLU A 19 4.88 -8.90 -4.56
CA GLU A 19 5.33 -10.12 -5.23
C GLU A 19 6.82 -10.35 -5.07
N ALA A 20 7.64 -9.27 -5.05
CA ALA A 20 9.05 -9.36 -4.71
C ALA A 20 9.24 -9.95 -3.31
N LEU A 21 8.45 -9.51 -2.32
CA LEU A 21 8.49 -10.08 -0.98
C LEU A 21 8.05 -11.56 -0.96
N ARG A 22 6.93 -11.90 -1.62
CA ARG A 22 6.42 -13.28 -1.67
C ARG A 22 7.44 -14.24 -2.28
N CYS A 23 8.09 -13.82 -3.36
CA CYS A 23 9.09 -14.61 -4.08
C CYS A 23 10.50 -14.48 -3.47
N ARG A 24 10.66 -13.76 -2.36
CA ARG A 24 11.95 -13.50 -1.68
C ARG A 24 13.01 -12.90 -2.62
N LEU A 25 12.57 -12.02 -3.52
CA LEU A 25 13.43 -11.30 -4.44
C LEU A 25 14.01 -10.06 -3.76
N SER A 26 15.31 -9.83 -3.96
CA SER A 26 15.93 -8.53 -3.63
C SER A 26 15.52 -7.50 -4.68
N LEU A 27 14.64 -6.58 -4.29
CA LEU A 27 14.10 -5.57 -5.19
C LEU A 27 14.97 -4.30 -5.19
N LEU A 28 15.62 -4.04 -6.32
CA LEU A 28 16.25 -2.76 -6.63
C LEU A 28 15.27 -1.92 -7.46
N THR A 29 14.85 -0.76 -6.93
CA THR A 29 13.92 0.16 -7.59
C THR A 29 14.65 1.45 -7.96
N HIS A 30 14.49 1.90 -9.21
CA HIS A 30 15.12 3.13 -9.70
C HIS A 30 14.08 3.97 -10.45
N SER A 31 14.13 5.30 -10.28
CA SER A 31 13.30 6.28 -10.99
C SER A 31 14.01 6.94 -12.18
N LEU A 32 15.24 6.51 -12.47
CA LEU A 32 16.02 7.01 -13.60
C LEU A 32 15.54 6.40 -14.93
N GLY A 33 15.89 7.05 -16.04
CA GLY A 33 15.68 6.50 -17.38
C GLY A 33 16.31 5.11 -17.53
N TYR A 34 15.74 4.29 -18.43
CA TYR A 34 16.06 2.86 -18.55
C TYR A 34 17.58 2.56 -18.66
N VAL A 35 18.30 3.33 -19.46
CA VAL A 35 19.76 3.15 -19.66
C VAL A 35 20.55 3.46 -18.39
N ASP A 36 20.21 4.55 -17.70
CA ASP A 36 20.92 4.97 -16.49
C ASP A 36 20.63 4.06 -15.31
N GLY A 37 19.38 3.60 -15.16
CA GLY A 37 19.05 2.58 -14.16
C GLY A 37 19.83 1.28 -14.39
N LEU A 38 19.99 0.83 -15.64
CA LEU A 38 20.83 -0.34 -15.93
C LEU A 38 22.29 -0.13 -15.53
N ARG A 39 22.86 1.07 -15.80
CA ARG A 39 24.23 1.40 -15.39
C ARG A 39 24.39 1.35 -13.88
N GLU A 40 23.44 1.90 -13.13
CA GLU A 40 23.46 1.89 -11.66
C GLU A 40 23.39 0.46 -11.10
N VAL A 41 22.51 -0.40 -11.66
CA VAL A 41 22.44 -1.81 -11.25
C VAL A 41 23.76 -2.53 -11.49
N LEU A 42 24.44 -2.26 -12.61
CA LEU A 42 25.76 -2.84 -12.88
C LEU A 42 26.86 -2.28 -11.98
N GLN A 43 26.70 -1.08 -11.42
CA GLN A 43 27.63 -0.58 -10.39
C GLN A 43 27.42 -1.31 -9.05
N VAL A 44 26.17 -1.55 -8.67
CA VAL A 44 25.83 -2.26 -7.41
C VAL A 44 26.13 -3.77 -7.53
N LEU A 45 25.91 -4.35 -8.71
CA LEU A 45 26.08 -5.77 -9.01
C LEU A 45 27.00 -5.96 -10.24
N PRO A 46 28.31 -5.73 -10.11
CA PRO A 46 29.25 -5.68 -11.25
C PRO A 46 29.45 -7.02 -11.96
N ASN A 47 29.10 -8.13 -11.31
CA ASN A 47 29.20 -9.46 -11.90
C ASN A 47 27.96 -9.87 -12.71
N THR A 48 26.97 -8.98 -12.86
CA THR A 48 25.75 -9.27 -13.61
C THR A 48 26.06 -9.43 -15.11
N ARG A 49 25.80 -10.62 -15.66
CA ARG A 49 26.04 -10.94 -17.08
C ARG A 49 24.79 -10.94 -17.94
N ALA A 50 23.62 -11.08 -17.32
CA ALA A 50 22.36 -11.25 -18.02
C ALA A 50 21.18 -10.70 -17.24
N PHE A 51 20.14 -10.28 -17.96
CA PHE A 51 18.85 -9.85 -17.41
C PHE A 51 17.73 -10.68 -18.03
N VAL A 52 16.86 -11.24 -17.18
CA VAL A 52 15.66 -11.94 -17.61
C VAL A 52 14.55 -10.92 -17.83
N LEU A 53 13.96 -10.93 -19.03
CA LEU A 53 12.96 -9.97 -19.50
C LEU A 53 11.68 -10.69 -19.94
N GLY A 54 10.54 -10.06 -19.71
CA GLY A 54 9.21 -10.58 -20.07
C GLY A 54 8.74 -10.20 -21.48
N THR A 55 9.64 -9.80 -22.38
CA THR A 55 9.29 -9.31 -23.73
C THR A 55 8.82 -10.46 -24.65
N ARG A 56 7.80 -10.19 -25.47
CA ARG A 56 7.24 -11.08 -26.51
C ARG A 56 7.37 -10.48 -27.92
N VAL A 57 7.22 -11.30 -28.96
CA VAL A 57 7.35 -10.92 -30.40
C VAL A 57 6.34 -9.84 -30.86
N GLY A 58 5.32 -9.50 -30.07
CA GLY A 58 4.37 -8.41 -30.35
C GLY A 58 4.58 -7.14 -29.54
N ASP A 59 5.56 -7.11 -28.63
CA ASP A 59 5.80 -5.94 -27.78
C ASP A 59 6.64 -4.88 -28.52
N PRO A 60 6.53 -3.58 -28.15
CA PRO A 60 7.38 -2.54 -28.70
C PRO A 60 8.88 -2.88 -28.55
N HIS A 61 9.66 -2.59 -29.59
CA HIS A 61 11.12 -2.81 -29.65
C HIS A 61 11.56 -4.29 -29.63
N ALA A 62 10.63 -5.25 -29.75
CA ALA A 62 10.97 -6.67 -29.84
C ALA A 62 11.67 -7.04 -31.15
N ASP A 63 11.61 -6.18 -32.18
CA ASP A 63 12.31 -6.31 -33.46
C ASP A 63 13.84 -6.32 -33.31
N GLN A 64 14.35 -5.80 -32.18
CA GLN A 64 15.78 -5.80 -31.85
C GLN A 64 16.25 -7.13 -31.22
N LEU A 65 15.36 -8.10 -31.03
CA LEU A 65 15.67 -9.39 -30.41
C LEU A 65 15.85 -10.47 -31.48
N ASP A 66 17.03 -11.09 -31.52
CA ASP A 66 17.36 -12.18 -32.46
C ASP A 66 17.01 -13.58 -31.89
N GLY A 67 16.49 -13.62 -30.67
CA GLY A 67 16.03 -14.85 -30.05
C GLY A 67 15.92 -14.76 -28.53
N VAL A 68 15.78 -15.93 -27.90
CA VAL A 68 15.68 -16.04 -26.43
C VAL A 68 16.90 -15.43 -25.74
N PHE A 69 18.08 -15.49 -26.35
CA PHE A 69 19.30 -14.87 -25.86
C PHE A 69 19.78 -13.86 -26.89
N THR A 70 19.82 -12.58 -26.52
CA THR A 70 20.28 -11.50 -27.41
C THR A 70 21.25 -10.59 -26.66
N PRO A 71 22.48 -10.35 -27.17
CA PRO A 71 23.37 -9.36 -26.59
C PRO A 71 22.78 -7.94 -26.60
N SER A 72 23.11 -7.14 -25.59
CA SER A 72 22.85 -5.71 -25.58
C SER A 72 23.64 -5.00 -26.68
N THR A 73 23.09 -3.92 -27.22
CA THR A 73 23.73 -3.04 -28.21
C THR A 73 23.97 -1.65 -27.63
N ALA A 74 24.79 -0.80 -28.26
CA ALA A 74 24.89 0.59 -27.81
C ALA A 74 23.50 1.29 -27.89
N PRO A 75 23.13 2.17 -26.93
CA PRO A 75 23.95 2.77 -25.87
C PRO A 75 23.98 2.00 -24.53
N TYR A 76 23.46 0.78 -24.50
CA TYR A 76 23.38 -0.03 -23.28
C TYR A 76 24.77 -0.54 -22.84
N PRO A 77 25.03 -0.69 -21.53
CA PRO A 77 26.20 -1.43 -21.07
C PRO A 77 26.14 -2.90 -21.53
N PRO A 78 27.26 -3.63 -21.59
CA PRO A 78 27.30 -5.00 -22.10
C PRO A 78 26.62 -6.01 -21.15
N PHE A 79 25.56 -6.67 -21.63
CA PHE A 79 24.89 -7.81 -20.97
C PHE A 79 24.12 -8.67 -21.98
N ILE A 80 23.62 -9.83 -21.55
CA ILE A 80 22.71 -10.68 -22.34
C ILE A 80 21.25 -10.45 -21.91
N ARG A 81 20.38 -10.12 -22.86
CA ARG A 81 18.91 -10.19 -22.69
C ARG A 81 18.48 -11.64 -22.78
N VAL A 82 17.75 -12.11 -21.77
CA VAL A 82 17.16 -13.45 -21.74
C VAL A 82 15.64 -13.30 -21.75
N CYS A 83 14.97 -13.71 -22.83
CA CYS A 83 13.53 -13.56 -23.01
C CYS A 83 12.85 -14.94 -23.16
N PRO A 84 12.62 -15.70 -22.06
CA PRO A 84 12.12 -17.08 -22.14
C PRO A 84 10.72 -17.20 -22.76
N ILE A 85 9.92 -16.14 -22.65
CA ILE A 85 8.55 -16.09 -23.15
C ILE A 85 8.42 -15.38 -24.49
N LEU A 86 9.53 -15.16 -25.22
CA LEU A 86 9.54 -14.36 -26.46
C LEU A 86 8.46 -14.78 -27.47
N ARG A 87 8.20 -16.08 -27.60
CA ARG A 87 7.22 -16.64 -28.55
C ARG A 87 5.80 -16.81 -27.98
N TRP A 88 5.56 -16.42 -26.73
CA TRP A 88 4.24 -16.53 -26.12
C TRP A 88 3.27 -15.52 -26.72
N LYS A 89 2.02 -15.94 -26.95
CA LYS A 89 0.93 -15.05 -27.33
C LYS A 89 0.21 -14.56 -26.08
N TYR A 90 -0.58 -13.49 -26.21
CA TYR A 90 -1.42 -12.95 -25.12
C TYR A 90 -2.25 -14.04 -24.43
N ARG A 91 -2.86 -14.92 -25.22
CA ARG A 91 -3.63 -16.07 -24.73
C ARG A 91 -2.80 -17.05 -23.90
N ASP A 92 -1.53 -17.26 -24.25
CA ASP A 92 -0.66 -18.21 -23.55
C ASP A 92 -0.29 -17.67 -22.17
N VAL A 93 -0.04 -16.35 -22.07
CA VAL A 93 0.17 -15.65 -20.79
C VAL A 93 -1.01 -15.87 -19.84
N TRP A 94 -2.24 -15.58 -20.28
CA TRP A 94 -3.41 -15.73 -19.42
C TRP A 94 -3.77 -17.17 -19.10
N ARG A 95 -3.56 -18.10 -20.03
CA ARG A 95 -3.72 -19.55 -19.76
C ARG A 95 -2.78 -20.00 -18.65
N PHE A 96 -1.53 -19.55 -18.69
CA PHE A 96 -0.54 -19.89 -17.68
C PHE A 96 -0.88 -19.27 -16.32
N ILE A 97 -1.12 -17.95 -16.28
CA ILE A 97 -1.48 -17.24 -15.04
C ILE A 97 -2.69 -17.89 -14.37
N ARG A 98 -3.75 -18.17 -15.13
CA ARG A 98 -4.95 -18.81 -14.58
C ARG A 98 -4.76 -20.28 -14.24
N GLY A 99 -4.07 -21.04 -15.08
CA GLY A 99 -3.88 -22.47 -14.88
C GLY A 99 -3.06 -22.78 -13.62
N PHE A 100 -2.19 -21.85 -13.22
CA PHE A 100 -1.35 -21.97 -12.03
C PHE A 100 -1.75 -21.02 -10.90
N GLU A 101 -2.89 -20.34 -11.02
CA GLU A 101 -3.41 -19.39 -10.03
C GLU A 101 -2.37 -18.34 -9.58
N ILE A 102 -1.55 -17.89 -10.54
CA ILE A 102 -0.50 -16.90 -10.28
C ILE A 102 -1.17 -15.54 -10.03
N PRO A 103 -0.84 -14.85 -8.92
CA PRO A 103 -1.37 -13.52 -8.69
C PRO A 103 -0.93 -12.53 -9.75
N TYR A 104 -1.84 -11.61 -10.11
CA TYR A 104 -1.62 -10.55 -11.09
C TYR A 104 -2.16 -9.22 -10.57
N CYS A 105 -1.70 -8.10 -11.17
CA CYS A 105 -2.11 -6.76 -10.76
C CYS A 105 -3.63 -6.58 -10.87
N CYS A 106 -4.26 -5.97 -9.87
CA CYS A 106 -5.71 -5.84 -9.80
C CYS A 106 -6.32 -4.98 -10.92
N LEU A 107 -5.54 -4.11 -11.57
CA LEU A 107 -6.00 -3.31 -12.71
C LEU A 107 -6.53 -4.17 -13.86
N TYR A 108 -6.01 -5.38 -14.05
CA TYR A 108 -6.55 -6.28 -15.06
C TYR A 108 -8.03 -6.65 -14.80
N ASN A 109 -8.48 -6.67 -13.55
CA ASN A 109 -9.91 -6.88 -13.21
C ASN A 109 -10.79 -5.67 -13.57
N GLN A 110 -10.17 -4.51 -13.81
CA GLN A 110 -10.84 -3.26 -14.18
C GLN A 110 -10.87 -3.07 -15.71
N GLY A 111 -10.57 -4.11 -16.49
CA GLY A 111 -10.62 -4.08 -17.96
C GLY A 111 -9.33 -3.66 -18.64
N TYR A 112 -8.24 -3.42 -17.90
CA TYR A 112 -6.93 -3.19 -18.51
C TYR A 112 -6.40 -4.48 -19.14
N THR A 113 -5.62 -4.35 -20.21
CA THR A 113 -4.97 -5.49 -20.91
C THR A 113 -3.50 -5.24 -21.23
N SER A 114 -3.07 -3.97 -21.15
CA SER A 114 -1.68 -3.54 -21.16
C SER A 114 -1.51 -2.45 -20.10
N LEU A 115 -0.47 -2.55 -19.26
CA LEU A 115 -0.16 -1.57 -18.22
C LEU A 115 1.09 -0.78 -18.59
N GLY A 116 1.02 0.54 -18.50
CA GLY A 116 2.17 1.45 -18.64
C GLY A 116 1.83 2.69 -17.85
N ASN A 117 2.15 3.89 -18.30
CA ASN A 117 1.90 5.06 -17.45
C ASN A 117 0.41 5.45 -17.39
N ARG A 118 0.02 6.12 -16.32
CA ARG A 118 -1.34 6.59 -16.06
C ARG A 118 -1.81 7.68 -17.02
N LEU A 119 -0.89 8.35 -17.71
CA LEU A 119 -1.23 9.43 -18.64
C LEU A 119 -1.76 8.87 -19.96
N ASP A 120 -1.24 7.73 -20.42
CA ASP A 120 -1.59 7.18 -21.73
C ASP A 120 -2.35 5.85 -21.69
N THR A 121 -2.58 5.27 -20.51
CA THR A 121 -3.27 3.98 -20.36
C THR A 121 -4.71 4.13 -19.86
N SER A 122 -5.66 3.48 -20.53
CA SER A 122 -7.04 3.30 -20.10
C SER A 122 -7.47 1.81 -20.20
N PRO A 123 -8.61 1.42 -19.60
CA PRO A 123 -9.20 0.11 -19.85
C PRO A 123 -9.40 -0.16 -21.34
N ASN A 124 -9.34 -1.43 -21.74
CA ASN A 124 -9.44 -1.82 -23.14
C ASN A 124 -10.89 -1.72 -23.63
N PRO A 125 -11.19 -0.90 -24.65
CA PRO A 125 -12.55 -0.75 -25.16
C PRO A 125 -13.14 -2.04 -25.73
N ALA A 126 -12.31 -2.97 -26.23
CA ALA A 126 -12.77 -4.27 -26.72
C ALA A 126 -13.32 -5.20 -25.62
N LEU A 127 -13.09 -4.86 -24.35
CA LEU A 127 -13.64 -5.58 -23.20
C LEU A 127 -14.84 -4.89 -22.56
N ALA A 128 -15.24 -3.71 -23.04
CA ALA A 128 -16.36 -2.97 -22.46
C ALA A 128 -17.68 -3.74 -22.59
N THR A 129 -18.51 -3.67 -21.56
CA THR A 129 -19.86 -4.27 -21.57
C THR A 129 -20.94 -3.20 -21.44
N LYS A 130 -22.20 -3.60 -21.59
CA LYS A 130 -23.37 -2.75 -21.31
C LYS A 130 -23.87 -2.88 -19.86
N ASP A 131 -23.24 -3.73 -19.06
CA ASP A 131 -23.62 -4.02 -17.69
C ASP A 131 -22.91 -3.03 -16.74
N PRO A 132 -23.65 -2.16 -16.02
CA PRO A 132 -23.06 -1.19 -15.11
C PRO A 132 -22.41 -1.83 -13.88
N GLU A 133 -22.86 -3.01 -13.45
CA GLU A 133 -22.24 -3.77 -12.34
C GLU A 133 -20.96 -4.47 -12.78
N ARG A 134 -20.78 -4.65 -14.10
CA ARG A 134 -19.61 -5.28 -14.69
C ARG A 134 -19.18 -4.57 -15.97
N PRO A 135 -18.63 -3.34 -15.86
CA PRO A 135 -18.36 -2.49 -17.02
C PRO A 135 -17.33 -3.08 -17.98
N PHE A 136 -16.51 -4.04 -17.53
CA PHE A 136 -15.52 -4.72 -18.37
C PHE A 136 -15.52 -6.24 -18.17
N LEU A 137 -15.28 -6.95 -19.26
CA LEU A 137 -14.92 -8.36 -19.24
C LEU A 137 -13.49 -8.55 -18.70
N PRO A 138 -13.18 -9.74 -18.16
CA PRO A 138 -11.85 -10.05 -17.67
C PRO A 138 -10.84 -10.07 -18.83
N PRO A 139 -9.54 -9.90 -18.54
CA PRO A 139 -8.52 -9.67 -19.56
C PRO A 139 -8.35 -10.88 -20.49
N TRP A 140 -8.60 -12.11 -20.01
CA TRP A 140 -8.55 -13.33 -20.82
C TRP A 140 -9.73 -13.50 -21.78
N ALA A 141 -10.74 -12.63 -21.71
CA ALA A 141 -11.82 -12.58 -22.70
C ALA A 141 -11.40 -11.87 -23.99
N LEU A 142 -10.24 -11.20 -24.02
CA LEU A 142 -9.72 -10.57 -25.24
C LEU A 142 -9.30 -11.65 -26.24
N VAL A 143 -10.10 -11.79 -27.31
CA VAL A 143 -9.92 -12.85 -28.32
C VAL A 143 -8.72 -12.54 -29.23
N HIS A 144 -8.56 -11.27 -29.59
CA HIS A 144 -7.57 -10.77 -30.53
C HIS A 144 -6.43 -10.10 -29.75
N GLY A 145 -5.28 -10.77 -29.67
CA GLY A 145 -4.14 -10.30 -28.88
C GLY A 145 -3.46 -9.05 -29.45
N ASP A 146 -3.65 -8.77 -30.74
CA ASP A 146 -3.27 -7.50 -31.38
C ASP A 146 -4.01 -6.29 -30.79
N LEU A 147 -5.17 -6.50 -30.17
CA LEU A 147 -5.92 -5.45 -29.47
C LEU A 147 -5.40 -5.15 -28.05
N GLU A 148 -4.35 -5.84 -27.57
CA GLU A 148 -3.83 -5.74 -26.20
C GLU A 148 -3.50 -4.28 -25.79
N ARG A 149 -3.14 -3.43 -26.76
CA ARG A 149 -2.73 -2.03 -26.52
C ARG A 149 -3.75 -1.00 -27.01
N GLU A 150 -4.98 -1.39 -27.33
CA GLU A 150 -6.04 -0.45 -27.77
C GLU A 150 -6.45 0.56 -26.70
N GLY A 151 -6.20 0.26 -25.42
CA GLY A 151 -6.35 1.21 -24.31
C GLY A 151 -5.23 2.26 -24.23
N ARG A 152 -4.43 2.47 -25.30
CA ARG A 152 -3.35 3.48 -25.32
C ARG A 152 -3.74 4.70 -26.12
N ARG A 153 -3.51 5.90 -25.57
CA ARG A 153 -3.53 7.14 -26.36
C ARG A 153 -2.35 7.14 -27.35
N LYS A 154 -2.62 7.44 -28.62
CA LYS A 154 -1.58 7.66 -29.63
C LYS A 154 -0.93 9.02 -29.34
N LYS A 155 0.40 9.08 -29.21
CA LYS A 155 1.12 10.36 -29.16
C LYS A 155 0.92 11.09 -30.49
N GLU A 156 0.35 12.30 -30.47
CA GLU A 156 0.37 13.19 -31.63
C GLU A 156 1.76 13.84 -31.74
N ALA A 157 2.18 14.15 -32.97
CA ALA A 157 3.57 14.48 -33.32
C ALA A 157 4.08 15.85 -32.81
N ASN A 158 3.35 16.55 -31.93
CA ASN A 158 3.69 17.91 -31.48
C ASN A 158 3.81 18.10 -29.97
N ASP A 159 3.80 17.04 -29.16
CA ASP A 159 4.00 17.18 -27.71
C ASP A 159 5.50 17.30 -27.36
N VAL A 160 6.11 18.43 -27.75
CA VAL A 160 7.24 18.98 -26.99
C VAL A 160 6.64 19.73 -25.81
N VAL A 161 6.35 19.00 -24.74
CA VAL A 161 6.02 19.63 -23.47
C VAL A 161 7.33 20.04 -22.84
N SER A 162 7.55 21.35 -22.81
CA SER A 162 8.56 22.04 -22.03
C SER A 162 8.58 21.53 -20.59
N ASP A 163 9.78 21.55 -19.97
CA ASP A 163 10.01 21.40 -18.52
C ASP A 163 9.14 22.38 -17.73
N GLU A 164 7.85 22.06 -17.59
CA GLU A 164 7.03 22.64 -16.55
C GLU A 164 7.36 21.87 -15.28
N LYS A 165 7.96 22.59 -14.33
CA LYS A 165 8.08 22.18 -12.93
C LYS A 165 6.67 21.91 -12.38
N PHE A 166 6.13 20.74 -12.63
CA PHE A 166 4.96 20.24 -11.95
C PHE A 166 5.40 19.69 -10.60
N GLY A 167 4.84 20.29 -9.55
CA GLY A 167 5.16 20.00 -8.16
C GLY A 167 5.18 18.51 -7.88
N MET A 168 6.18 18.11 -7.09
CA MET A 168 6.26 16.79 -6.48
C MET A 168 4.87 16.37 -6.00
N LEU A 169 4.41 15.18 -6.41
CA LEU A 169 3.38 14.48 -5.65
C LEU A 169 3.91 14.35 -4.23
N GLU A 170 3.40 15.17 -3.30
CA GLU A 170 3.80 15.09 -1.91
C GLU A 170 3.47 13.68 -1.42
N ILE A 171 4.53 12.94 -1.09
CA ILE A 171 4.39 11.68 -0.39
C ILE A 171 3.75 12.04 0.94
N ARG A 172 2.49 11.65 1.14
CA ARG A 172 1.81 11.85 2.41
C ARG A 172 2.61 11.14 3.49
N GLU A 173 3.11 11.92 4.45
CA GLU A 173 3.89 11.39 5.55
C GLU A 173 2.99 11.10 6.74
N ALA A 174 3.26 9.97 7.39
CA ALA A 174 2.67 9.61 8.65
C ALA A 174 3.71 9.55 9.76
N ALA A 175 3.23 9.76 10.98
CA ALA A 175 3.97 9.46 12.19
C ALA A 175 3.26 8.39 13.01
N MET A 176 4.02 7.66 13.82
CA MET A 176 3.49 6.70 14.80
C MET A 176 3.99 7.04 16.19
N ILE A 177 3.12 6.88 17.18
CA ILE A 177 3.42 7.03 18.60
C ILE A 177 3.16 5.68 19.26
N VAL A 178 4.22 5.02 19.71
CA VAL A 178 4.14 3.80 20.52
C VAL A 178 4.09 4.24 21.98
N ILE A 179 3.04 3.84 22.68
CA ILE A 179 2.75 4.22 24.06
C ILE A 179 2.89 2.96 24.91
N GLY A 180 3.80 2.98 25.87
CA GLY A 180 4.03 1.85 26.77
C GLY A 180 5.36 1.94 27.50
N ASN A 181 5.32 1.92 28.84
CA ASN A 181 6.51 1.92 29.68
C ASN A 181 7.37 0.66 29.47
N GLU A 182 6.75 -0.48 29.23
CA GLU A 182 7.41 -1.78 29.01
C GLU A 182 8.29 -1.78 27.76
N ILE A 183 7.92 -1.01 26.74
CA ILE A 183 8.72 -0.83 25.52
C ILE A 183 9.97 -0.02 25.85
N LEU A 184 9.81 1.09 26.58
CA LEU A 184 10.93 1.96 26.98
C LEU A 184 11.89 1.31 27.97
N GLN A 185 11.38 0.44 28.84
CA GLN A 185 12.18 -0.33 29.80
C GLN A 185 12.85 -1.56 29.17
N GLY A 186 12.54 -1.88 27.90
CA GLY A 186 13.05 -3.05 27.20
C GLY A 186 12.46 -4.38 27.71
N GLY A 187 11.38 -4.35 28.49
CA GLY A 187 10.68 -5.53 28.96
C GLY A 187 9.89 -6.25 27.85
N MET A 188 9.52 -5.50 26.80
CA MET A 188 8.87 -6.03 25.61
C MET A 188 9.41 -5.34 24.35
N ALA A 189 9.59 -6.10 23.28
CA ALA A 189 9.93 -5.54 21.97
C ALA A 189 8.67 -5.00 21.28
N ASP A 190 8.78 -3.84 20.62
CA ASP A 190 7.72 -3.37 19.73
C ASP A 190 7.49 -4.38 18.59
N MET A 191 6.21 -4.65 18.33
CA MET A 191 5.76 -5.49 17.22
C MET A 191 4.83 -4.74 16.25
N ASN A 192 4.52 -3.46 16.53
CA ASN A 192 3.45 -2.73 15.85
C ASN A 192 3.98 -1.73 14.81
N VAL A 193 5.22 -1.23 14.93
CA VAL A 193 5.79 -0.28 13.96
C VAL A 193 5.91 -0.91 12.57
N ARG A 194 6.47 -2.11 12.48
CA ARG A 194 6.63 -2.82 11.20
C ARG A 194 5.30 -3.04 10.47
N PRO A 195 4.27 -3.68 11.06
CA PRO A 195 3.00 -3.89 10.36
C PRO A 195 2.30 -2.56 10.04
N THR A 196 2.40 -1.55 10.89
CA THR A 196 1.88 -0.19 10.60
C THR A 196 2.56 0.42 9.38
N ALA A 197 3.90 0.37 9.30
CA ALA A 197 4.65 0.89 8.15
C ALA A 197 4.29 0.16 6.84
N VAL A 198 4.06 -1.16 6.92
CA VAL A 198 3.61 -1.96 5.79
C VAL A 198 2.19 -1.57 5.38
N ALA A 199 1.26 -1.42 6.33
CA ALA A 199 -0.12 -1.05 6.06
C ALA A 199 -0.24 0.37 5.45
N LEU A 200 0.44 1.35 6.03
CA LEU A 200 0.48 2.72 5.49
C LEU A 200 1.08 2.77 4.08
N ARG A 201 2.14 1.97 3.83
CA ARG A 201 2.75 1.87 2.51
C ARG A 201 1.78 1.32 1.45
N ARG A 202 0.93 0.35 1.79
CA ARG A 202 -0.15 -0.14 0.90
C ARG A 202 -1.13 0.98 0.54
N CYS A 203 -1.33 1.94 1.43
CA CYS A 203 -2.19 3.10 1.19
C CYS A 203 -1.48 4.30 0.55
N GLY A 204 -0.22 4.15 0.11
CA GLY A 204 0.57 5.26 -0.47
C GLY A 204 1.04 6.31 0.55
N VAL A 205 1.01 5.99 1.84
CA VAL A 205 1.46 6.87 2.94
C VAL A 205 2.78 6.33 3.50
N ARG A 206 3.79 7.20 3.63
CA ARG A 206 5.10 6.79 4.19
C ARG A 206 5.14 7.07 5.69
N LEU A 207 5.30 6.03 6.49
CA LEU A 207 5.69 6.21 7.89
C LEU A 207 7.12 6.78 7.94
N SER A 208 7.22 8.06 8.32
CA SER A 208 8.48 8.84 8.25
C SER A 208 9.02 9.19 9.63
N PHE A 209 8.20 9.04 10.68
CA PHE A 209 8.59 9.30 12.06
C PHE A 209 7.94 8.31 13.04
N VAL A 210 8.69 7.89 14.05
CA VAL A 210 8.18 7.07 15.14
C VAL A 210 8.68 7.65 16.47
N ALA A 211 7.77 7.91 17.39
CA ALA A 211 8.08 8.23 18.78
C ALA A 211 7.66 7.07 19.69
N MET A 212 8.47 6.78 20.71
CA MET A 212 8.11 5.88 21.80
C MET A 212 8.02 6.71 23.08
N VAL A 213 6.89 6.65 23.77
CA VAL A 213 6.57 7.53 24.91
C VAL A 213 6.04 6.72 26.10
N PRO A 214 6.27 7.18 27.34
CA PRO A 214 5.73 6.52 28.52
C PRO A 214 4.22 6.73 28.63
N ASP A 215 3.56 5.93 29.46
CA ASP A 215 2.14 6.05 29.83
C ASP A 215 1.89 7.28 30.72
N ASN A 216 2.08 8.46 30.16
CA ASN A 216 1.94 9.74 30.84
C ASN A 216 1.12 10.71 29.98
N VAL A 217 0.03 11.22 30.55
CA VAL A 217 -0.92 12.09 29.85
C VAL A 217 -0.24 13.31 29.23
N ASN A 218 0.65 13.97 29.96
CA ASN A 218 1.29 15.20 29.50
C ASN A 218 2.27 14.92 28.35
N HIS A 219 3.12 13.90 28.48
CA HIS A 219 4.08 13.53 27.43
C HIS A 219 3.37 13.08 26.15
N ILE A 220 2.35 12.23 26.27
CA ILE A 220 1.59 11.77 25.09
C ILE A 220 0.89 12.97 24.45
N ALA A 221 0.25 13.84 25.23
CA ALA A 221 -0.45 15.00 24.69
C ALA A 221 0.48 15.98 23.95
N GLU A 222 1.70 16.21 24.47
CA GLU A 222 2.71 17.04 23.83
C GLU A 222 3.16 16.45 22.48
N VAL A 223 3.52 15.17 22.46
CA VAL A 223 3.97 14.48 21.24
C VAL A 223 2.84 14.37 20.22
N VAL A 224 1.60 14.10 20.66
CA VAL A 224 0.43 14.11 19.78
C VAL A 224 0.26 15.49 19.15
N ARG A 225 0.36 16.58 19.92
CA ARG A 225 0.18 17.93 19.40
C ARG A 225 1.27 18.31 18.39
N ASP A 226 2.52 17.97 18.66
CA ASP A 226 3.62 18.19 17.71
C ASP A 226 3.39 17.41 16.41
N LEU A 227 3.15 16.10 16.51
CA LEU A 227 3.04 15.23 15.35
C LEU A 227 1.74 15.46 14.57
N SER A 228 0.63 15.81 15.22
CA SER A 228 -0.64 16.12 14.53
C SER A 228 -0.53 17.38 13.68
N ASN A 229 0.33 18.33 14.07
CA ASN A 229 0.58 19.56 13.32
C ASN A 229 1.56 19.34 12.15
N ARG A 230 2.45 18.36 12.27
CA ARG A 230 3.53 18.09 11.29
C ARG A 230 3.17 17.05 10.25
N PHE A 231 2.28 16.12 10.57
CA PHE A 231 1.95 14.97 9.73
C PHE A 231 0.47 14.92 9.38
N GLU A 232 0.13 14.47 8.17
CA GLU A 232 -1.27 14.33 7.77
C GLU A 232 -1.97 13.17 8.47
N VAL A 233 -1.22 12.15 8.87
CA VAL A 233 -1.73 10.94 9.53
C VAL A 233 -0.84 10.63 10.73
N VAL A 234 -1.43 10.53 11.91
CA VAL A 234 -0.75 10.07 13.11
C VAL A 234 -1.42 8.79 13.60
N VAL A 235 -0.63 7.78 13.93
CA VAL A 235 -1.13 6.51 14.48
C VAL A 235 -0.63 6.37 15.91
N THR A 236 -1.50 6.09 16.88
CA THR A 236 -1.07 5.67 18.22
C THR A 236 -1.18 4.15 18.37
N SER A 237 -0.31 3.58 19.19
CA SER A 237 -0.28 2.17 19.53
C SER A 237 -0.13 2.01 21.03
N GLY A 238 -1.13 1.44 21.69
CA GLY A 238 -1.11 1.22 23.14
C GLY A 238 -1.92 2.23 23.96
N GLY A 239 -2.10 1.94 25.24
CA GLY A 239 -2.78 2.81 26.21
C GLY A 239 -4.30 2.98 26.04
N ILE A 240 -5.00 2.02 25.40
CA ILE A 240 -6.45 2.06 25.10
C ILE A 240 -7.24 0.99 25.91
N GLY A 241 -6.57 0.18 26.72
CA GLY A 241 -7.23 -0.83 27.55
C GLY A 241 -7.95 -0.28 28.79
N PRO A 242 -8.37 -1.18 29.70
CA PRO A 242 -9.09 -0.82 30.92
C PRO A 242 -8.20 -0.56 32.14
N THR A 243 -6.88 -0.59 32.02
CA THR A 243 -5.98 -0.42 33.16
C THR A 243 -5.75 1.07 33.47
N HIS A 244 -5.17 1.37 34.63
CA HIS A 244 -5.07 2.75 35.13
C HIS A 244 -3.99 3.57 34.39
N ASP A 245 -3.03 2.86 33.81
CA ASP A 245 -1.98 3.30 32.90
C ASP A 245 -2.47 3.47 31.45
N ASP A 246 -3.66 2.96 31.08
CA ASP A 246 -4.27 3.23 29.78
C ASP A 246 -4.80 4.67 29.70
N VAL A 247 -3.93 5.58 29.24
CA VAL A 247 -4.19 7.03 29.26
C VAL A 247 -4.32 7.66 27.87
N THR A 248 -4.34 6.88 26.79
CA THR A 248 -4.34 7.41 25.41
C THR A 248 -5.51 8.34 25.13
N MET A 249 -6.76 7.97 25.49
CA MET A 249 -7.93 8.84 25.23
C MET A 249 -7.88 10.15 26.00
N LYS A 250 -7.46 10.11 27.28
CA LYS A 250 -7.25 11.30 28.11
C LYS A 250 -6.18 12.22 27.50
N SER A 251 -5.11 11.62 26.98
CA SER A 251 -4.02 12.35 26.34
C SER A 251 -4.45 13.01 25.04
N LEU A 252 -5.27 12.35 24.22
CA LEU A 252 -5.84 12.93 23.01
C LEU A 252 -6.79 14.09 23.35
N ALA A 253 -7.65 13.93 24.36
CA ALA A 253 -8.52 15.00 24.85
C ALA A 253 -7.71 16.24 25.24
N GLN A 254 -6.62 16.05 26.01
CA GLN A 254 -5.71 17.14 26.37
C GLN A 254 -4.94 17.73 25.18
N ALA A 255 -4.53 16.91 24.21
CA ALA A 255 -3.79 17.37 23.03
C ALA A 255 -4.65 18.31 22.17
N PHE A 256 -5.91 17.94 21.95
CA PHE A 256 -6.88 18.68 21.12
C PHE A 256 -7.70 19.73 21.90
N GLY A 257 -7.59 19.79 23.22
CA GLY A 257 -8.33 20.75 24.06
C GLY A 257 -9.82 20.43 24.18
N GLU A 258 -10.17 19.15 24.12
CA GLU A 258 -11.55 18.67 24.06
C GLU A 258 -11.93 17.91 25.35
N PRO A 259 -13.17 18.00 25.83
CA PRO A 259 -13.64 17.14 26.91
C PRO A 259 -13.82 15.69 26.42
N LEU A 260 -13.81 14.75 27.36
CA LEU A 260 -14.21 13.36 27.08
C LEU A 260 -15.73 13.23 27.09
N ARG A 261 -16.25 12.41 26.19
CA ARG A 261 -17.64 11.95 26.21
C ARG A 261 -17.68 10.43 26.17
N ARG A 262 -18.68 9.84 26.83
CA ARG A 262 -19.01 8.43 26.66
C ARG A 262 -19.65 8.21 25.29
N ASP A 263 -19.09 7.32 24.48
CA ASP A 263 -19.71 6.91 23.22
C ASP A 263 -20.59 5.68 23.41
N ALA A 264 -21.89 5.81 23.12
CA ALA A 264 -22.88 4.78 23.38
C ALA A 264 -22.67 3.51 22.50
N GLU A 265 -22.24 3.67 21.25
CA GLU A 265 -22.00 2.53 20.36
C GLU A 265 -20.71 1.80 20.76
N TYR A 266 -19.68 2.54 21.16
CA TYR A 266 -18.46 1.92 21.67
C TYR A 266 -18.71 1.17 22.99
N GLU A 267 -19.44 1.79 23.92
CA GLU A 267 -19.84 1.17 25.20
C GLU A 267 -20.61 -0.14 24.97
N LYS A 268 -21.60 -0.12 24.07
CA LYS A 268 -22.39 -1.31 23.73
C LYS A 268 -21.50 -2.47 23.26
N ARG A 269 -20.47 -2.19 22.46
CA ARG A 269 -19.54 -3.19 21.96
C ARG A 269 -18.60 -3.72 23.03
N ILE A 270 -18.10 -2.84 23.90
CA ILE A 270 -17.29 -3.21 25.06
C ILE A 270 -18.08 -4.16 25.96
N ARG A 271 -19.33 -3.81 26.29
CA ARG A 271 -20.21 -4.69 27.08
C ARG A 271 -20.39 -6.04 26.40
N ALA A 272 -20.83 -6.05 25.14
CA ALA A 272 -21.05 -7.29 24.39
C ALA A 272 -19.80 -8.20 24.34
N HIS A 273 -18.61 -7.62 24.18
CA HIS A 273 -17.37 -8.38 24.14
C HIS A 273 -17.03 -9.02 25.50
N TYR A 274 -16.95 -8.22 26.57
CA TYR A 274 -16.50 -8.71 27.87
C TYR A 274 -17.57 -9.48 28.66
N GLU A 275 -18.86 -9.24 28.41
CA GLU A 275 -19.94 -10.06 28.98
C GLU A 275 -19.92 -11.48 28.40
N THR A 276 -19.68 -11.60 27.08
CA THR A 276 -19.53 -12.91 26.42
C THR A 276 -18.34 -13.69 26.95
N GLU A 277 -17.25 -13.01 27.32
CA GLU A 277 -16.07 -13.62 27.93
C GLU A 277 -16.19 -13.85 29.45
N GLY A 278 -17.27 -13.39 30.09
CA GLY A 278 -17.50 -13.54 31.54
C GLY A 278 -16.57 -12.70 32.42
N THR A 279 -15.90 -11.68 31.86
CA THR A 279 -14.88 -10.86 32.54
C THR A 279 -15.29 -9.40 32.71
N PHE A 280 -16.56 -9.06 32.44
CA PHE A 280 -17.04 -7.69 32.48
C PHE A 280 -16.95 -7.08 33.89
N HIS A 281 -16.34 -5.89 33.95
CA HIS A 281 -16.33 -5.02 35.11
C HIS A 281 -16.75 -3.60 34.69
N ASP A 282 -17.46 -2.88 35.57
CA ASP A 282 -17.96 -1.52 35.26
C ASP A 282 -16.87 -0.53 34.82
N LYS A 283 -15.62 -0.75 35.25
CA LYS A 283 -14.47 0.06 34.82
C LYS A 283 -14.21 -0.01 33.30
N TYR A 284 -14.58 -1.09 32.62
CA TYR A 284 -14.35 -1.25 31.17
C TYR A 284 -15.15 -0.25 30.35
N VAL A 285 -16.27 0.22 30.89
CA VAL A 285 -17.10 1.21 30.22
C VAL A 285 -16.34 2.53 30.00
N THR A 286 -15.32 2.83 30.84
CA THR A 286 -14.47 4.01 30.65
C THR A 286 -13.61 3.95 29.39
N MET A 287 -13.40 2.78 28.78
CA MET A 287 -12.75 2.67 27.46
C MET A 287 -13.57 3.33 26.34
N ALA A 288 -14.88 3.51 26.56
CA ALA A 288 -15.75 4.25 25.65
C ALA A 288 -15.74 5.77 25.90
N ASP A 289 -14.98 6.27 26.89
CA ASP A 289 -14.73 7.71 27.05
C ASP A 289 -13.70 8.17 26.01
N ILE A 290 -14.18 8.85 24.97
CA ILE A 290 -13.36 9.35 23.86
C ILE A 290 -13.46 10.88 23.78
N PRO A 291 -12.47 11.58 23.20
CA PRO A 291 -12.58 13.02 22.99
C PRO A 291 -13.85 13.39 22.21
N GLN A 292 -14.46 14.53 22.52
CA GLN A 292 -15.77 14.89 21.99
C GLN A 292 -15.82 14.90 20.45
N ILE A 293 -14.77 15.38 19.81
CA ILE A 293 -14.63 15.44 18.34
C ILE A 293 -14.34 14.09 17.68
N SER A 294 -14.12 13.04 18.48
CA SER A 294 -13.71 11.75 17.96
C SER A 294 -14.86 11.03 17.28
N ARG A 295 -14.51 10.27 16.24
CA ARG A 295 -15.41 9.36 15.54
C ARG A 295 -14.85 7.94 15.54
N LEU A 296 -15.74 6.97 15.53
CA LEU A 296 -15.40 5.56 15.41
C LEU A 296 -15.21 5.20 13.95
N VAL A 297 -14.11 4.52 13.64
CA VAL A 297 -13.81 3.96 12.31
C VAL A 297 -13.88 2.43 12.43
N PHE A 298 -14.79 1.84 11.68
CA PHE A 298 -15.04 0.39 11.71
C PHE A 298 -14.38 -0.30 10.52
N HIS A 299 -13.83 -1.49 10.77
CA HIS A 299 -13.46 -2.41 9.70
C HIS A 299 -14.74 -3.02 9.09
N LYS A 300 -14.82 -3.09 7.76
CA LYS A 300 -15.89 -3.80 7.06
C LYS A 300 -15.36 -5.20 6.74
N ASP A 301 -15.96 -6.25 7.29
CA ASP A 301 -15.57 -7.61 6.94
C ASP A 301 -15.97 -7.89 5.48
N ALA A 302 -15.01 -8.37 4.68
CA ALA A 302 -15.22 -8.69 3.26
C ALA A 302 -16.21 -9.84 2.99
N VAL A 303 -16.67 -10.54 4.04
CA VAL A 303 -17.54 -11.73 3.94
C VAL A 303 -19.02 -11.38 4.16
N SER A 304 -19.33 -10.20 4.71
CA SER A 304 -20.71 -9.74 4.89
C SER A 304 -20.73 -8.22 5.12
N GLU A 305 -21.35 -7.47 4.22
CA GLU A 305 -21.55 -6.01 4.35
C GLU A 305 -22.31 -5.59 5.62
N SER A 306 -22.87 -6.56 6.36
CA SER A 306 -23.67 -6.35 7.57
C SER A 306 -22.97 -6.68 8.88
N GLN A 307 -21.75 -7.23 8.86
CA GLN A 307 -21.00 -7.54 10.08
C GLN A 307 -19.71 -6.73 10.18
N THR A 308 -19.67 -5.83 11.17
CA THR A 308 -18.45 -5.18 11.63
C THR A 308 -17.83 -6.04 12.73
N SER A 309 -16.74 -6.77 12.48
CA SER A 309 -16.00 -7.46 13.55
C SER A 309 -15.04 -6.54 14.30
N GLY A 310 -14.90 -6.76 15.62
CA GLY A 310 -13.87 -6.16 16.46
C GLY A 310 -14.18 -4.78 17.06
N PHE A 311 -13.21 -4.26 17.82
CA PHE A 311 -13.25 -2.91 18.38
C PHE A 311 -12.98 -1.85 17.30
N PRO A 312 -13.72 -0.73 17.29
CA PRO A 312 -13.48 0.36 16.37
C PRO A 312 -12.14 1.04 16.62
N ILE A 313 -11.58 1.65 15.58
CA ILE A 313 -10.48 2.61 15.69
C ILE A 313 -11.07 3.96 16.07
N VAL A 314 -10.59 4.55 17.17
CA VAL A 314 -10.98 5.91 17.56
C VAL A 314 -10.13 6.91 16.78
N LYS A 315 -10.78 7.71 15.92
CA LYS A 315 -10.14 8.80 15.18
C LYS A 315 -10.46 10.14 15.85
N THR A 316 -9.41 10.87 16.25
CA THR A 316 -9.49 12.22 16.84
C THR A 316 -8.68 13.18 15.98
N GLY A 317 -9.31 14.13 15.29
CA GLY A 317 -8.62 14.93 14.28
C GLY A 317 -8.00 14.05 13.18
N ASN A 318 -6.68 14.13 12.99
CA ASN A 318 -5.88 13.28 12.10
C ASN A 318 -5.17 12.10 12.83
N VAL A 319 -5.49 11.86 14.10
CA VAL A 319 -4.88 10.80 14.92
C VAL A 319 -5.78 9.57 14.96
N TYR A 320 -5.22 8.39 14.65
CA TYR A 320 -5.88 7.09 14.62
C TYR A 320 -5.36 6.23 15.77
N SER A 321 -6.25 5.84 16.69
CA SER A 321 -5.85 5.18 17.93
C SER A 321 -6.07 3.68 17.84
N LEU A 322 -4.99 2.91 17.92
CA LEU A 322 -5.01 1.45 17.88
C LEU A 322 -4.47 0.86 19.19
N PRO A 323 -5.01 -0.29 19.64
CA PRO A 323 -4.49 -0.97 20.83
C PRO A 323 -3.09 -1.50 20.56
N GLY A 324 -2.31 -1.75 21.62
CA GLY A 324 -0.95 -2.30 21.51
C GLY A 324 -0.88 -3.77 21.06
N ILE A 325 -2.01 -4.37 20.68
CA ILE A 325 -2.13 -5.79 20.33
C ILE A 325 -1.81 -6.00 18.85
N PRO A 326 -0.77 -6.79 18.48
CA PRO A 326 -0.29 -6.90 17.10
C PRO A 326 -1.34 -7.34 16.07
N THR A 327 -2.32 -8.13 16.47
CA THR A 327 -3.37 -8.63 15.56
C THR A 327 -4.23 -7.53 14.96
N TYR A 328 -4.31 -6.34 15.59
CA TYR A 328 -5.04 -5.19 15.06
C TYR A 328 -4.33 -4.50 13.89
N TYR A 329 -3.02 -4.74 13.72
CA TYR A 329 -2.23 -4.15 12.64
C TYR A 329 -2.08 -5.07 11.43
N LEU A 330 -2.60 -6.29 11.52
CA LEU A 330 -2.54 -7.31 10.46
C LEU A 330 -3.83 -7.40 9.62
N ARG A 331 -4.91 -6.73 10.05
CA ARG A 331 -6.24 -6.81 9.46
C ARG A 331 -6.51 -5.73 8.42
#